data_AF-A0A0F9NQW3-F1
#
_entry.id   AF-A0A0F9NQW3-F1
#
_cell.length_a   1.000
_cell.length_b   1.000
_cell.length_c   1.000
_cell.angle_alpha   90.00
_cell.angle_beta   90.00
_cell.angle_gamma   90.00
#
_symmetry.space_group_name_H-M   'P 1'
#
loop_
_entity.id
_entity.type
_entity.pdbx_description
1 polymer ?
#
loop_
_entity_poly.entity_id
_entity_poly.type
_entity_poly.pdbx_seq_one_letter_code
_entity_poly.pdbx_strand_id
1 'polypeptide(L)'
;TAERTAGSDVDITGYAVEAGYFLTGESLKWKKGYTSGISPKSSAGAWQVAARFETLEIDDSANSDEADKWTVGVNYYPTKNTRLMLNYDKVTDLEVDGSSVNYEPSALKFRAQAYW
;
A
#
# COMPACT_ATOMS: atom_id res chain seq x y z
N THR A 1 -31.82 11.16 -7.92
CA THR A 1 -31.83 10.09 -6.90
C THR A 1 -31.70 8.78 -7.63
N ALA A 2 -30.51 8.18 -7.66
CA ALA A 2 -30.35 6.86 -8.25
C ALA A 2 -30.97 5.84 -7.29
N GLU A 3 -32.06 5.21 -7.71
CA GLU A 3 -32.63 4.07 -6.99
C GLU A 3 -31.67 2.89 -7.16
N ARG A 4 -31.07 2.42 -6.06
CA ARG A 4 -30.38 1.13 -6.08
C ARG A 4 -31.43 0.04 -6.25
N THR A 5 -31.50 -0.54 -7.44
CA THR A 5 -32.35 -1.71 -7.67
C THR A 5 -31.73 -2.86 -6.91
N ALA A 6 -32.42 -3.40 -5.90
CA ALA A 6 -31.94 -4.57 -5.19
C ALA A 6 -31.79 -5.74 -6.19
N GLY A 7 -30.54 -6.07 -6.54
CA GLY A 7 -30.21 -7.18 -7.43
C GLY A 7 -29.24 -6.91 -8.59
N SER A 8 -28.62 -5.72 -8.69
CA SER A 8 -27.46 -5.57 -9.59
C SER A 8 -26.20 -6.16 -8.95
N ASP A 9 -25.48 -6.96 -9.73
CA ASP A 9 -24.18 -7.50 -9.33
C ASP A 9 -23.15 -6.36 -9.27
N VAL A 10 -22.27 -6.41 -8.26
CA VAL A 10 -21.14 -5.49 -8.12
C VAL A 10 -19.88 -6.33 -8.30
N ASP A 11 -19.08 -5.99 -9.30
CA ASP A 11 -17.79 -6.62 -9.56
C ASP A 11 -16.68 -5.73 -8.99
N ILE A 12 -15.75 -6.34 -8.25
CA ILE A 12 -14.63 -5.63 -7.63
C ILE A 12 -13.35 -6.34 -8.00
N THR A 13 -12.46 -5.63 -8.70
CA THR A 13 -11.16 -6.13 -9.11
C THR A 13 -10.06 -5.25 -8.51
N GLY A 14 -9.00 -5.86 -8.01
CA GLY A 14 -7.87 -5.10 -7.50
C GLY A 14 -6.61 -5.93 -7.38
N TYR A 15 -5.47 -5.27 -7.58
CA TYR A 15 -4.17 -5.88 -7.37
C TYR A 15 -3.15 -4.86 -6.83
N ALA A 16 -2.06 -5.39 -6.30
CA ALA A 16 -0.94 -4.59 -5.87
C ALA A 16 0.38 -5.27 -6.16
N VAL A 17 1.37 -4.47 -6.57
CA VAL A 17 2.76 -4.91 -6.75
C VAL A 17 3.66 -4.05 -5.89
N GLU A 18 4.54 -4.69 -5.13
CA GLU A 18 5.45 -4.00 -4.21
C GLU A 18 6.88 -4.46 -4.46
N ALA A 19 7.81 -3.50 -4.48
CA ALA A 19 9.24 -3.73 -4.50
C ALA A 19 9.88 -3.02 -3.32
N GLY A 20 10.82 -3.70 -2.66
CA GLY A 20 11.54 -3.13 -1.53
C GLY A 20 12.98 -3.60 -1.46
N TYR A 21 13.86 -2.71 -0.99
CA TYR A 21 15.29 -2.96 -0.90
C TYR A 21 15.87 -2.47 0.43
N PHE A 22 16.69 -3.31 1.07
CA PHE A 22 17.39 -2.97 2.31
C PHE A 22 18.73 -2.32 1.97
N LEU A 23 18.83 -1.02 2.25
CA LEU A 23 20.04 -0.23 2.04
C LEU A 23 21.21 -0.71 2.91
N THR A 24 20.90 -1.28 4.07
CA THR A 24 21.83 -1.81 5.07
C THR A 24 22.15 -3.29 4.87
N GLY A 25 21.64 -3.91 3.80
CA GLY A 25 22.00 -5.25 3.35
C GLY A 25 21.27 -6.40 4.05
N GLU A 26 20.27 -6.14 4.88
CA GLU A 26 19.37 -7.17 5.42
C GLU A 26 18.60 -7.89 4.31
N SER A 27 18.01 -9.04 4.65
CA SER A 27 17.17 -9.79 3.74
C SER A 27 15.94 -10.29 4.48
N LEU A 28 14.80 -10.25 3.80
CA LEU A 28 13.55 -10.82 4.31
C LEU A 28 13.70 -12.34 4.39
N LYS A 29 13.52 -12.88 5.59
CA LYS A 29 13.48 -14.32 5.81
C LYS A 29 12.05 -14.80 5.72
N TRP A 30 11.76 -15.64 4.73
CA TRP A 30 10.44 -16.22 4.51
C TRP A 30 10.36 -17.61 5.15
N LYS A 31 9.30 -17.86 5.91
CA LYS A 31 8.99 -19.16 6.50
C LYS A 31 7.48 -19.36 6.47
N LYS A 32 7.01 -20.47 5.87
CA LYS A 32 5.58 -20.83 5.80
C LYS A 32 4.68 -19.72 5.21
N GLY A 33 5.16 -18.99 4.22
CA GLY A 33 4.40 -17.92 3.54
C GLY A 33 4.38 -16.56 4.24
N TYR A 34 5.06 -16.40 5.38
CA TYR A 34 5.22 -15.11 6.06
C TYR A 34 6.68 -14.77 6.31
N THR A 35 6.96 -13.49 6.57
CA THR A 35 8.31 -13.03 6.95
C THR A 35 8.51 -13.23 8.45
N SER A 36 9.69 -13.70 8.87
CA SER A 36 10.03 -13.84 10.30
C SER A 36 10.48 -12.52 10.94
N GLY A 37 10.20 -11.38 10.30
CA GLY A 37 10.73 -10.07 10.70
C GLY A 37 12.17 -9.83 10.25
N ILE A 38 12.68 -8.64 10.60
CA ILE A 38 14.02 -8.17 10.25
C ILE A 38 14.87 -8.08 11.51
N SER A 39 16.08 -8.63 11.44
CA SER A 39 17.12 -8.46 12.47
C SER A 39 18.20 -7.54 11.92
N PRO A 40 18.33 -6.30 12.44
CA PRO A 40 19.38 -5.38 12.01
C PRO A 40 20.77 -5.99 12.12
N LYS A 41 21.63 -5.74 11.12
CA LYS A 41 23.01 -6.23 11.10
C LYS A 41 23.98 -5.39 11.94
N SER A 42 23.59 -4.18 12.32
CA SER A 42 24.42 -3.25 13.10
C SER A 42 23.58 -2.47 14.12
N SER A 43 24.25 -1.71 14.99
CA SER A 43 23.61 -0.79 15.93
C SER A 43 22.91 0.40 15.28
N ALA A 44 23.17 0.65 13.99
CA ALA A 44 22.51 1.72 13.23
C ALA A 44 21.09 1.33 12.75
N GLY A 45 20.61 0.13 13.10
CA GLY A 45 19.33 -0.41 12.64
C GLY A 45 19.36 -0.87 11.17
N ALA A 46 18.19 -1.26 10.66
CA ALA A 46 18.02 -1.61 9.25
C ALA A 46 17.17 -0.56 8.54
N TRP A 47 17.58 -0.15 7.35
CA TRP A 47 16.87 0.81 6.50
C TRP A 47 16.40 0.13 5.23
N GLN A 48 15.11 0.27 4.94
CA GLN A 48 14.49 -0.25 3.73
C GLN A 48 13.75 0.87 3.02
N VAL A 49 13.95 0.97 1.71
CA VAL A 49 13.07 1.75 0.82
C VAL A 49 12.09 0.80 0.15
N ALA A 50 10.87 1.26 -0.07
CA ALA A 50 9.84 0.48 -0.76
C ALA A 50 8.99 1.38 -1.66
N ALA A 51 8.53 0.81 -2.75
CA ALA A 51 7.53 1.38 -3.63
C ALA A 51 6.44 0.35 -3.89
N ARG A 52 5.20 0.80 -3.97
CA ARG A 52 4.03 -0.03 -4.21
C ARG A 52 3.10 0.67 -5.17
N PHE A 53 2.61 -0.06 -6.15
CA PHE A 53 1.51 0.34 -7.01
C PHE A 53 0.28 -0.50 -6.65
N GLU A 54 -0.87 0.15 -6.58
CA GLU A 54 -2.15 -0.47 -6.28
C GLU A 54 -3.20 0.07 -7.25
N THR A 55 -4.06 -0.82 -7.73
CA THR A 55 -5.26 -0.47 -8.50
C THR A 55 -6.48 -1.12 -7.87
N LEU A 56 -7.62 -0.45 -7.98
CA LEU A 56 -8.92 -0.93 -7.54
C LEU A 56 -9.97 -0.42 -8.52
N GLU A 57 -10.74 -1.33 -9.09
CA GLU A 57 -11.85 -1.09 -10.00
C GLU A 57 -13.13 -1.67 -9.39
N ILE A 58 -14.21 -0.89 -9.41
CA ILE A 58 -15.52 -1.25 -8.88
C ILE A 58 -16.56 -0.97 -9.97
N ASP A 59 -17.14 -2.04 -10.50
CA ASP A 59 -18.19 -1.99 -11.52
C ASP A 59 -19.56 -2.34 -10.92
N ASP A 60 -20.57 -1.55 -11.23
CA ASP A 60 -22.00 -1.86 -11.06
C ASP A 60 -22.68 -1.80 -12.43
N SER A 61 -23.89 -2.30 -12.52
CA SER A 61 -24.81 -2.22 -13.66
C SER A 61 -24.95 -0.85 -14.35
N ALA A 62 -24.53 0.25 -13.70
CA ALA A 62 -24.66 1.60 -14.22
C ALA A 62 -23.34 2.40 -14.30
N ASN A 63 -22.36 2.09 -13.45
CA ASN A 63 -21.20 2.95 -13.19
C ASN A 63 -19.93 2.10 -12.99
N SER A 64 -18.77 2.71 -13.25
CA SER A 64 -17.43 2.21 -12.97
C SER A 64 -16.68 3.24 -12.12
N ASP A 65 -16.01 2.80 -11.06
CA ASP A 65 -15.08 3.62 -10.27
C ASP A 65 -13.70 2.96 -10.29
N GLU A 66 -12.65 3.73 -10.59
CA GLU A 66 -11.25 3.26 -10.62
C GLU A 66 -10.37 4.15 -9.75
N ALA A 67 -9.41 3.56 -9.03
CA ALA A 67 -8.40 4.29 -8.30
C ALA A 67 -7.01 3.65 -8.39
N ASP A 68 -6.11 4.32 -9.11
CA ASP A 68 -4.70 3.97 -9.16
C ASP A 68 -3.89 4.79 -8.18
N LYS A 69 -3.00 4.12 -7.45
CA LYS A 69 -2.21 4.76 -6.40
C LYS A 69 -0.78 4.25 -6.35
N TRP A 70 0.15 5.19 -6.25
CA TRP A 70 1.52 4.94 -5.85
C TRP A 70 1.75 5.23 -4.38
N THR A 71 2.46 4.33 -3.71
CA THR A 71 3.04 4.55 -2.39
C THR A 71 4.56 4.45 -2.49
N VAL A 72 5.26 5.45 -1.98
CA VAL A 72 6.72 5.39 -1.74
C VAL A 72 7.00 5.54 -0.26
N GLY A 73 7.93 4.76 0.26
CA GLY A 73 8.13 4.70 1.70
C GLY A 73 9.50 4.30 2.15
N VAL A 74 9.79 4.67 3.40
CA VAL A 74 10.98 4.27 4.14
C VAL A 74 10.54 3.53 5.38
N ASN A 75 11.09 2.33 5.58
CA ASN A 75 10.96 1.56 6.81
C ASN A 75 12.30 1.57 7.55
N TYR A 76 12.26 1.92 8.82
CA TYR A 76 13.40 1.85 9.73
C TYR A 76 13.13 0.82 10.82
N TYR A 77 14.09 -0.08 11.04
CA TYR A 77 14.04 -1.12 12.07
C TYR A 77 15.18 -0.85 13.07
N PRO A 78 14.93 -0.06 14.14
CA PRO A 78 15.95 0.20 15.15
C PRO A 78 16.39 -1.07 15.88
N THR A 79 15.45 -1.98 16.12
CA THR A 79 15.69 -3.26 16.78
C THR A 79 14.90 -4.37 16.08
N LYS A 80 15.09 -5.63 16.46
CA LYS A 80 14.25 -6.74 15.99
C LYS A 80 12.78 -6.63 16.43
N ASN A 81 12.50 -5.80 17.44
CA ASN A 81 11.19 -5.66 18.09
C ASN A 81 10.50 -4.34 17.74
N THR A 82 11.13 -3.45 16.97
CA THR A 82 10.59 -2.12 16.66
C THR A 82 10.69 -1.82 15.17
N ARG A 83 9.66 -1.15 14.64
CA ARG A 83 9.62 -0.69 13.25
C ARG A 83 8.95 0.67 13.17
N LEU A 84 9.60 1.60 12.48
CA LEU A 84 9.06 2.91 12.11
C LEU A 84 8.85 2.94 10.60
N MET A 85 7.77 3.57 10.15
CA MET A 85 7.43 3.66 8.73
C MET A 85 6.98 5.06 8.41
N LEU A 86 7.48 5.58 7.30
CA LEU A 86 7.01 6.81 6.69
C LEU A 86 6.66 6.50 5.24
N ASN A 87 5.41 6.76 4.85
CA ASN A 87 4.92 6.52 3.50
C ASN A 87 4.27 7.79 2.94
N TYR A 88 4.52 8.07 1.67
CA TYR A 88 3.79 9.05 0.88
C TYR A 88 2.95 8.31 -0.15
N ASP A 89 1.65 8.56 -0.12
CA ASP A 89 0.69 8.03 -1.09
C ASP A 89 0.26 9.14 -2.04
N LYS A 90 0.13 8.81 -3.32
CA LYS A 90 -0.44 9.67 -4.35
C LYS A 90 -1.38 8.85 -5.22
N VAL A 91 -2.64 9.27 -5.29
CA VAL A 91 -3.57 8.77 -6.30
C VAL A 91 -3.20 9.43 -7.63
N THR A 92 -2.95 8.62 -8.64
CA THR A 92 -2.49 9.03 -9.96
C THR A 92 -3.57 8.99 -11.02
N ASP A 93 -4.53 8.08 -10.86
CA ASP A 93 -5.74 8.05 -11.68
C ASP A 93 -6.95 7.83 -10.76
N LEU A 94 -8.03 8.52 -11.08
CA LEU A 94 -9.29 8.44 -10.34
C LEU A 94 -10.45 8.64 -11.31
N GLU A 95 -11.25 7.60 -11.44
CA GLU A 95 -12.51 7.59 -12.15
C GLU A 95 -13.66 7.51 -11.15
N VAL A 96 -14.67 8.37 -11.31
CA VAL A 96 -15.89 8.35 -10.49
C VAL A 96 -17.09 8.39 -11.43
N ASP A 97 -17.99 7.41 -11.28
CA ASP A 97 -19.16 7.23 -12.14
C ASP A 97 -18.79 7.20 -13.64
N GLY A 98 -17.71 6.50 -13.99
CA GLY A 98 -17.26 6.30 -15.37
C GLY A 98 -16.59 7.52 -16.02
N SER A 99 -16.19 8.51 -15.22
CA SER A 99 -15.52 9.73 -15.71
C SER A 99 -14.27 10.07 -14.89
N SER A 100 -13.16 10.33 -15.58
CA SER A 100 -11.94 10.83 -14.94
C SER A 100 -12.19 12.18 -14.26
N VAL A 101 -11.73 12.30 -13.02
CA VAL A 101 -11.87 13.51 -12.22
C VAL A 101 -10.51 14.13 -11.91
N ASN A 102 -10.45 15.46 -11.80
CA ASN A 102 -9.20 16.19 -11.54
C ASN A 102 -8.81 16.24 -10.05
N TYR A 103 -9.31 15.31 -9.23
CA TYR A 103 -8.85 15.21 -7.85
C TYR A 103 -7.53 14.48 -7.82
N GLU A 104 -6.56 15.03 -7.09
CA GLU A 104 -5.27 14.38 -6.92
C GLU A 104 -4.93 14.10 -5.45
N PRO A 105 -5.69 13.24 -4.76
CA PRO A 105 -5.46 12.92 -3.35
C PRO A 105 -4.02 12.49 -3.08
N SER A 106 -3.47 12.99 -1.97
CA SER A 106 -2.20 12.49 -1.45
C SER A 106 -2.22 12.46 0.07
N ALA A 107 -1.41 11.60 0.65
CA ALA A 107 -1.32 11.43 2.09
C ALA A 107 0.11 11.15 2.54
N LEU A 108 0.52 11.78 3.64
CA LEU A 108 1.72 11.41 4.37
C LEU A 108 1.31 10.58 5.60
N LYS A 109 1.83 9.37 5.71
CA LYS A 109 1.47 8.41 6.76
C LYS A 109 2.70 8.04 7.58
N PHE A 110 2.59 8.19 8.90
CA PHE A 110 3.58 7.69 9.85
C PHE A 110 3.00 6.51 10.66
N ARG A 111 3.81 5.48 10.90
CA ARG A 111 3.45 4.36 11.77
C ARG A 111 4.63 3.91 12.62
N ALA A 112 4.39 3.71 13.91
CA ALA A 112 5.32 3.06 14.82
C ALA A 112 4.74 1.71 15.28
N GLN A 113 5.56 0.67 15.28
CA GLN A 113 5.21 -0.68 15.75
C GLN A 113 6.23 -1.16 16.76
N ALA A 114 5.73 -1.80 17.82
CA ALA A 114 6.52 -2.49 18.83
C ALA A 114 5.93 -3.90 19.05
N TYR A 115 6.79 -4.90 19.19
CA TYR A 115 6.42 -6.29 19.46
C TYR A 115 6.97 -6.71 20.82
N TRP A 116 6.10 -7.19 21.71
CA TRP A 116 6.41 -7.67 23.07
C TRP A 116 6.01 -9.13 23.26
#